data_AF-A0A0F9EYK0-F1
#
_entry.id   AF-A0A0F9EYK0-F1
#
_cell.length_a   1.000
_cell.length_b   1.000
_cell.length_c   1.000
_cell.angle_alpha   90.00
_cell.angle_beta   90.00
_cell.angle_gamma   90.00
#
_symmetry.space_group_name_H-M   'P 1'
#
loop_
_entity.id
_entity.type
_entity.pdbx_description
1 polymer ?
#
loop_
_entity_poly.entity_id
_entity_poly.type
_entity_poly.pdbx_seq_one_letter_code
_entity_poly.pdbx_strand_id
1 'polypeptide(L)'
;MEILSKSGDVDPEFKWVQKTEEGAHDFESGHFTAAADKWETAHGFTHGFDAGDPRRASSLNNLAIAFRIRQNFKEAEGLYQSALEGWQSGLHWVKKMHLEQRARSSLFHLRMEHKHRKKYDEMARRKYEELLHVGRAGTLNNLAELYHSTDRIHDARRIYREALRERSNSIPERGDVATIIQRNLSSLSEKTVKQPDSIVLSYDHLKESMLFIPKAERNGWIVDKPPEFTDEGRLMAAILLMHLIDHTYLSSSNL
;
A
#
# COMPACT_ATOMS: atom_id res chain seq x y z
N MET A 1 30.03 -22.76 21.66
CA MET A 1 29.25 -21.77 20.89
C MET A 1 28.21 -21.22 21.84
N GLU A 2 28.47 -20.04 22.40
CA GLU A 2 27.53 -19.32 23.25
C GLU A 2 26.35 -18.84 22.40
N ILE A 3 25.18 -19.45 22.61
CA ILE A 3 23.91 -18.89 22.18
C ILE A 3 23.58 -17.78 23.18
N LEU A 4 24.13 -16.59 22.95
CA LEU A 4 23.65 -15.37 23.60
C LEU A 4 22.42 -14.89 22.85
N SER A 5 21.28 -15.49 23.19
CA SER A 5 19.95 -14.90 23.06
C SER A 5 19.91 -13.61 23.90
N LYS A 6 20.35 -12.51 23.31
CA LYS A 6 20.22 -11.16 23.89
C LYS A 6 18.89 -10.57 23.44
N SER A 7 18.03 -10.34 24.43
CA SER A 7 16.79 -9.53 24.44
C SER A 7 15.71 -9.91 23.44
N GLY A 8 14.50 -10.19 23.95
CA GLY A 8 13.26 -10.41 23.20
C GLY A 8 12.72 -9.13 22.54
N ASP A 9 13.56 -8.46 21.76
CA ASP A 9 13.16 -7.34 20.93
C ASP A 9 12.71 -7.89 19.58
N VAL A 10 11.40 -7.92 19.36
CA VAL A 10 10.81 -8.40 18.10
C VAL A 10 11.39 -7.58 16.94
N ASP A 11 11.79 -8.25 15.86
CA ASP A 11 12.34 -7.64 14.65
C ASP A 11 11.51 -6.42 14.20
N PRO A 12 12.13 -5.24 13.99
CA PRO A 12 11.47 -4.05 13.44
C PRO A 12 10.60 -4.32 12.21
N GLU A 13 10.96 -5.28 11.36
CA GLU A 13 10.18 -5.65 10.18
C GLU A 13 8.80 -6.19 10.54
N PHE A 14 8.73 -7.10 11.52
CA PHE A 14 7.46 -7.66 11.98
C PHE A 14 6.66 -6.67 12.83
N LYS A 15 7.33 -5.82 13.62
CA LYS A 15 6.67 -4.73 14.35
C LYS A 15 6.02 -3.72 13.41
N TRP A 16 6.69 -3.39 12.30
CA TRP A 16 6.15 -2.53 11.26
C TRP A 16 4.85 -3.10 10.67
N VAL A 17 4.85 -4.39 10.29
CA VAL A 17 3.65 -5.05 9.77
C VAL A 17 2.52 -4.99 10.77
N GLN A 18 2.79 -5.43 12.01
CA GLN A 18 1.78 -5.45 13.07
C GLN A 18 1.15 -4.08 13.28
N LYS A 19 1.96 -3.02 13.43
CA LYS A 19 1.44 -1.68 13.66
C LYS A 19 0.66 -1.12 12.47
N THR A 20 1.11 -1.43 11.26
CA THR A 20 0.39 -1.01 10.05
C THR A 20 -0.98 -1.68 9.94
N GLU A 21 -1.05 -2.99 10.25
CA GLU A 21 -2.29 -3.77 10.28
C GLU A 21 -3.26 -3.33 11.37
N GLU A 22 -2.75 -3.07 12.58
CA GLU A 22 -3.52 -2.51 13.68
C GLU A 22 -4.07 -1.13 13.31
N GLY A 23 -3.27 -0.30 12.63
CA GLY A 23 -3.69 1.03 12.17
C GLY A 23 -4.79 0.95 11.11
N ALA A 24 -4.66 0.05 10.13
CA ALA A 24 -5.70 -0.20 9.14
C ALA A 24 -7.00 -0.68 9.79
N HIS A 25 -6.91 -1.61 10.74
CA HIS A 25 -8.08 -2.12 11.46
C HIS A 25 -8.81 -1.04 12.26
N ASP A 26 -8.06 -0.18 12.97
CA ASP A 26 -8.62 0.95 13.70
C ASP A 26 -9.31 1.94 12.75
N PHE A 27 -8.67 2.23 11.61
CA PHE A 27 -9.22 3.13 10.60
C PHE A 27 -10.58 2.62 10.08
N GLU A 28 -10.66 1.35 9.69
CA GLU A 28 -11.91 0.69 9.24
C GLU A 28 -13.00 0.63 10.31
N SER A 29 -12.59 0.66 11.57
CA SER A 29 -13.48 0.68 12.73
C SER A 29 -13.91 2.10 13.13
N GLY A 30 -13.44 3.14 12.41
CA GLY A 30 -13.72 4.54 12.69
C GLY A 30 -12.87 5.15 13.81
N HIS A 31 -11.90 4.42 14.36
CA HIS A 31 -10.98 4.89 15.39
C HIS A 31 -9.79 5.64 14.77
N PHE A 32 -10.06 6.75 14.06
CA PHE A 32 -9.09 7.44 13.22
C PHE A 32 -7.85 7.95 13.96
N THR A 33 -8.01 8.48 15.16
CA THR A 33 -6.89 8.97 15.97
C THR A 33 -5.96 7.84 16.39
N ALA A 34 -6.51 6.71 16.82
CA ALA A 34 -5.74 5.52 17.17
C ALA A 34 -5.03 4.91 15.95
N ALA A 35 -5.68 4.93 14.78
CA ALA A 35 -5.05 4.55 13.51
C ALA A 35 -3.84 5.43 13.17
N ALA A 36 -4.00 6.76 13.31
CA ALA A 36 -2.94 7.73 13.06
C ALA A 36 -1.71 7.48 13.97
N ASP A 37 -1.92 7.27 15.27
CA ASP A 37 -0.86 6.98 16.24
C ASP A 37 -0.10 5.69 15.90
N LYS A 38 -0.83 4.66 15.43
CA LYS A 38 -0.26 3.39 15.01
C LYS A 38 0.57 3.52 13.73
N TRP A 39 0.11 4.29 12.75
CA TRP A 39 0.87 4.53 11.52
C TRP A 39 2.11 5.39 11.75
N GLU A 40 2.08 6.33 12.70
CA GLU A 40 3.27 7.06 13.15
C GLU A 40 4.28 6.13 13.80
N THR A 41 3.82 5.25 14.69
CA THR A 41 4.67 4.23 15.31
C THR A 41 5.26 3.29 14.26
N ALA A 42 4.45 2.85 13.29
CA ALA A 42 4.90 2.01 12.18
C ALA A 42 6.00 2.72 11.37
N HIS A 43 5.79 3.97 10.98
CA HIS A 43 6.80 4.75 10.25
C HIS A 43 8.14 4.82 11.00
N GLY A 44 8.10 4.92 12.33
CA GLY A 44 9.28 4.87 13.19
C GLY A 44 10.19 3.66 12.93
N PHE A 45 9.62 2.47 12.72
CA PHE A 45 10.41 1.25 12.46
C PHE A 45 11.12 1.26 11.10
N THR A 46 10.65 2.08 10.15
CA THR A 46 11.23 2.11 8.80
C THR A 46 12.59 2.78 8.70
N HIS A 47 13.04 3.48 9.75
CA HIS A 47 14.37 4.10 9.78
C HIS A 47 15.50 3.06 9.64
N GLY A 48 15.26 1.82 10.07
CA GLY A 48 16.20 0.71 9.90
C GLY A 48 16.14 0.02 8.54
N PHE A 49 15.18 0.37 7.68
CA PHE A 49 15.02 -0.27 6.38
C PHE A 49 15.92 0.38 5.32
N ASP A 50 16.30 -0.42 4.33
CA ASP A 50 17.03 0.01 3.15
C ASP A 50 16.39 1.25 2.49
N ALA A 51 17.18 2.22 2.03
CA ALA A 51 16.67 3.49 1.51
C ALA A 51 15.68 3.35 0.32
N GLY A 52 15.81 2.29 -0.47
CA GLY A 52 14.89 1.97 -1.58
C GLY A 52 13.79 0.97 -1.22
N ASP A 53 13.69 0.54 0.04
CA ASP A 53 12.69 -0.44 0.46
C ASP A 53 11.27 0.13 0.27
N PRO A 54 10.41 -0.55 -0.51
CA PRO A 54 9.06 -0.09 -0.80
C PRO A 54 8.19 0.17 0.46
N ARG A 55 8.47 -0.49 1.59
CA ARG A 55 7.73 -0.29 2.85
C ARG A 55 7.91 1.12 3.39
N ARG A 56 9.03 1.79 3.10
CA ARG A 56 9.25 3.20 3.45
C ARG A 56 8.24 4.10 2.74
N ALA A 57 8.01 3.86 1.44
CA ALA A 57 7.04 4.62 0.64
C ALA A 57 5.60 4.37 1.11
N SER A 58 5.24 3.11 1.36
CA SER A 58 3.93 2.74 1.93
C SER A 58 3.69 3.38 3.30
N SER A 59 4.72 3.43 4.15
CA SER A 59 4.62 4.06 5.46
C SER A 59 4.46 5.57 5.39
N LEU A 60 5.17 6.24 4.46
CA LEU A 60 5.00 7.67 4.23
C LEU A 60 3.59 7.99 3.74
N ASN A 61 3.00 7.15 2.87
CA ASN A 61 1.60 7.28 2.48
C ASN A 61 0.68 7.19 3.70
N ASN A 62 0.82 6.16 4.54
CA ASN A 62 -0.05 5.99 5.71
C ASN A 62 0.16 7.10 6.76
N LEU A 63 1.40 7.57 6.92
CA LEU A 63 1.72 8.72 7.75
C LEU A 63 1.07 10.01 7.22
N ALA A 64 1.04 10.21 5.90
CA ALA A 64 0.34 11.35 5.31
C ALA A 64 -1.17 11.32 5.63
N ILE A 65 -1.78 10.12 5.67
CA ILE A 65 -3.17 9.94 6.11
C ILE A 65 -3.30 10.33 7.59
N ALA A 66 -2.39 9.89 8.46
CA ALA A 66 -2.36 10.27 9.88
C ALA A 66 -2.31 11.80 10.07
N PHE A 67 -1.45 12.49 9.32
CA PHE A 67 -1.36 13.96 9.35
C PHE A 67 -2.63 14.63 8.82
N ARG A 68 -3.27 14.06 7.79
CA ARG A 68 -4.55 14.54 7.29
C ARG A 68 -5.67 14.41 8.33
N ILE A 69 -5.75 13.29 9.06
CA ILE A 69 -6.71 13.09 10.18
C ILE A 69 -6.53 14.19 11.23
N ARG A 70 -5.29 14.61 11.48
CA ARG A 70 -4.94 15.72 12.39
C ARG A 70 -5.05 17.11 11.75
N GLN A 71 -5.65 17.22 10.56
CA GLN A 71 -5.83 18.44 9.78
C GLN A 71 -4.52 19.19 9.43
N ASN A 72 -3.38 18.49 9.47
CA ASN A 72 -2.11 19.05 9.08
C ASN A 72 -1.82 18.78 7.59
N PHE A 73 -2.55 19.49 6.73
CA PHE A 73 -2.61 19.19 5.29
C PHE A 73 -1.30 19.48 4.53
N LYS A 74 -0.53 20.49 4.93
CA LYS A 74 0.72 20.86 4.25
C LYS A 74 1.79 19.78 4.44
N GLU A 75 1.92 19.27 5.66
CA GLU A 75 2.81 18.18 6.00
C GLU A 75 2.36 16.88 5.33
N ALA A 76 1.04 16.60 5.30
CA ALA A 76 0.50 15.46 4.57
C ALA A 76 0.85 15.51 3.07
N GLU A 77 0.74 16.68 2.42
CA GLU A 77 1.13 16.85 1.01
C GLU A 77 2.61 16.52 0.79
N GLY A 78 3.50 17.04 1.64
CA GLY A 78 4.93 16.74 1.54
C GLY A 78 5.26 15.26 1.75
N LEU A 79 4.54 14.59 2.64
CA LEU A 79 4.68 13.16 2.89
C LEU A 79 4.21 12.31 1.70
N TYR A 80 3.09 12.65 1.06
CA TYR A 80 2.67 11.98 -0.18
C TYR A 80 3.69 12.17 -1.31
N GLN A 81 4.23 13.38 -1.48
CA GLN A 81 5.28 13.62 -2.47
C GLN A 81 6.53 12.76 -2.19
N SER A 82 6.96 12.70 -0.93
CA SER A 82 8.07 11.84 -0.50
C SER A 82 7.79 10.35 -0.73
N ALA A 83 6.55 9.90 -0.51
CA ALA A 83 6.13 8.53 -0.82
C ALA A 83 6.24 8.23 -2.32
N LEU A 84 5.83 9.16 -3.20
CA LEU A 84 5.96 9.01 -4.66
C LEU A 84 7.41 8.87 -5.12
N GLU A 85 8.34 9.60 -4.50
CA GLU A 85 9.79 9.45 -4.71
C GLU A 85 10.31 8.11 -4.18
N GLY A 86 9.78 7.64 -3.06
CA GLY A 86 10.06 6.33 -2.49
C GLY A 86 9.67 5.19 -3.45
N TRP A 87 8.47 5.24 -4.04
CA TRP A 87 8.03 4.26 -5.04
C TRP A 87 8.93 4.27 -6.29
N GLN A 88 9.36 5.44 -6.74
CA GLN A 88 10.31 5.58 -7.85
C GLN A 88 11.67 4.95 -7.50
N SER A 89 12.15 5.17 -6.28
CA SER A 89 13.39 4.56 -5.77
C SER A 89 13.28 3.04 -5.62
N GLY A 90 12.07 2.53 -5.34
CA GLY A 90 11.73 1.11 -5.31
C GLY A 90 12.08 0.37 -6.60
N LEU A 91 12.05 1.03 -7.77
CA LEU A 91 12.46 0.40 -9.04
C LEU A 91 13.93 -0.03 -9.01
N HIS A 92 14.81 0.76 -8.40
CA HIS A 92 16.21 0.39 -8.22
C HIS A 92 16.36 -0.73 -7.20
N TRP A 93 15.53 -0.71 -6.15
CA TRP A 93 15.50 -1.76 -5.15
C TRP A 93 15.09 -3.12 -5.75
N VAL A 94 14.04 -3.16 -6.57
CA VAL A 94 13.57 -4.38 -7.27
C VAL A 94 14.64 -4.95 -8.21
N LYS A 95 15.53 -4.14 -8.76
CA LYS A 95 16.65 -4.62 -9.58
C LYS A 95 17.74 -5.33 -8.77
N LYS A 96 17.98 -4.89 -7.52
CA LYS A 96 19.03 -5.44 -6.64
C LYS A 96 18.53 -6.51 -5.66
N MET A 97 17.21 -6.59 -5.46
CA MET A 97 16.65 -7.48 -4.44
C MET A 97 17.01 -8.94 -4.67
N HIS A 98 17.16 -9.67 -3.58
CA HIS A 98 17.38 -11.10 -3.59
C HIS A 98 16.08 -11.80 -3.98
N LEU A 99 16.19 -12.75 -4.91
CA LEU A 99 15.07 -13.60 -5.30
C LEU A 99 15.42 -15.02 -4.88
N GLU A 100 14.58 -15.63 -4.07
CA GLU A 100 14.79 -16.99 -3.61
C GLU A 100 14.45 -18.01 -4.72
N GLN A 101 14.95 -19.23 -4.61
CA GLN A 101 14.48 -20.32 -5.46
C GLN A 101 13.08 -20.73 -5.03
N ARG A 102 12.13 -20.75 -5.98
CA ARG A 102 10.75 -21.11 -5.63
C ARG A 102 10.62 -22.62 -5.55
N ALA A 103 9.95 -23.09 -4.48
CA ALA A 103 9.48 -24.46 -4.43
C ALA A 103 8.54 -24.71 -5.62
N ARG A 104 8.68 -25.87 -6.26
CA ARG A 104 7.85 -26.28 -7.41
C ARG A 104 7.14 -27.58 -7.13
N SER A 105 5.91 -27.69 -7.61
CA SER A 105 5.04 -28.86 -7.41
C SER A 105 5.56 -30.15 -8.06
N SER A 106 6.55 -30.07 -8.96
CA SER A 106 7.19 -31.26 -9.53
C SER A 106 8.69 -31.04 -9.79
N LEU A 107 9.44 -32.15 -9.77
CA LEU A 107 10.87 -32.16 -10.09
C LEU A 107 11.14 -31.64 -11.52
N PHE A 108 10.21 -31.90 -12.45
CA PHE A 108 10.30 -31.36 -13.81
C PHE A 108 10.32 -29.82 -13.79
N HIS A 109 9.37 -29.18 -13.09
CA HIS A 109 9.32 -27.72 -13.00
C HIS A 109 10.52 -27.15 -12.23
N LEU A 110 10.98 -27.83 -11.18
CA LEU A 110 12.18 -27.42 -10.44
C LEU A 110 13.43 -27.42 -11.34
N ARG A 111 13.61 -28.48 -12.16
CA ARG A 111 14.71 -28.58 -13.12
C ARG A 111 14.62 -27.49 -14.19
N MET A 112 13.42 -27.17 -14.67
CA MET A 112 13.22 -26.11 -15.65
C MET A 112 13.55 -24.73 -15.07
N GLU A 113 13.16 -24.45 -13.83
CA GLU A 113 13.55 -23.21 -13.14
C GLU A 113 15.06 -23.10 -12.98
N HIS A 114 15.72 -24.16 -12.51
CA HIS A 114 17.17 -24.18 -12.37
C HIS A 114 17.88 -23.96 -13.72
N LYS A 115 17.44 -24.64 -14.78
CA LYS A 115 18.02 -24.52 -16.13
C LYS A 115 17.84 -23.11 -16.72
N HIS A 116 16.73 -22.45 -16.44
CA HIS A 116 16.36 -21.15 -17.02
C HIS A 116 16.31 -20.02 -15.99
N ARG A 117 17.14 -20.10 -14.93
CA ARG A 117 17.05 -19.22 -13.76
C ARG A 117 16.97 -17.73 -14.10
N LYS A 118 17.88 -17.25 -14.95
CA LYS A 118 17.91 -15.83 -15.38
C LYS A 118 16.57 -15.35 -15.95
N LYS A 119 15.92 -16.17 -16.78
CA LYS A 119 14.63 -15.82 -17.39
C LYS A 119 13.51 -15.77 -16.35
N TYR A 120 13.50 -16.71 -15.39
CA TYR A 120 12.54 -16.67 -14.29
C TYR A 120 12.74 -15.45 -13.40
N ASP A 121 13.99 -15.07 -13.12
CA ASP A 121 14.31 -13.88 -12.33
C ASP A 121 13.88 -12.59 -13.05
N GLU A 122 14.17 -12.47 -14.35
CA GLU A 122 13.70 -11.34 -15.18
C GLU A 122 12.18 -11.20 -15.19
N MET A 123 11.47 -12.32 -15.36
CA MET A 123 10.00 -12.33 -15.31
C MET A 123 9.47 -11.94 -13.93
N ALA A 124 10.11 -12.41 -12.86
CA ALA A 124 9.74 -12.04 -11.50
C ALA A 124 9.97 -10.54 -11.26
N ARG A 125 11.14 -10.00 -11.59
CA ARG A 125 11.46 -8.58 -11.43
C ARG A 125 10.48 -7.69 -12.20
N ARG A 126 10.14 -8.03 -13.45
CA ARG A 126 9.11 -7.29 -14.21
C ARG A 126 7.78 -7.22 -13.46
N LYS A 127 7.30 -8.35 -12.93
CA LYS A 127 6.07 -8.38 -12.12
C LYS A 127 6.17 -7.47 -10.90
N TYR A 128 7.33 -7.45 -10.25
CA TYR A 128 7.57 -6.64 -9.06
C TYR A 128 7.70 -5.14 -9.37
N GLU A 129 8.27 -4.77 -10.52
CA GLU A 129 8.23 -3.40 -11.04
C GLU A 129 6.78 -2.97 -11.31
N GLU A 130 5.98 -3.84 -11.93
CA GLU A 130 4.56 -3.60 -12.17
C GLU A 130 3.74 -3.43 -10.87
N LEU A 131 4.13 -4.09 -9.77
CA LEU A 131 3.52 -3.91 -8.45
C LEU A 131 3.82 -2.55 -7.83
N LEU A 132 5.01 -1.98 -8.05
CA LEU A 132 5.34 -0.63 -7.54
C LEU A 132 4.44 0.45 -8.14
N HIS A 133 4.02 0.27 -9.40
CA HIS A 133 3.04 1.16 -10.04
C HIS A 133 1.69 1.15 -9.33
N VAL A 134 1.30 0.03 -8.71
CA VAL A 134 0.07 -0.05 -7.89
C VAL A 134 0.21 0.82 -6.64
N GLY A 135 1.32 0.70 -5.91
CA GLY A 135 1.61 1.53 -4.74
C GLY A 135 1.64 3.02 -5.05
N ARG A 136 2.31 3.37 -6.17
CA ARG A 136 2.36 4.74 -6.68
C ARG A 136 0.98 5.27 -7.06
N ALA A 137 0.14 4.49 -7.73
CA ALA A 137 -1.23 4.88 -8.09
C ALA A 137 -2.09 5.13 -6.85
N GLY A 138 -2.00 4.29 -5.81
CA GLY A 138 -2.73 4.52 -4.56
C GLY A 138 -2.27 5.76 -3.80
N THR A 139 -0.97 6.05 -3.82
CA THR A 139 -0.43 7.31 -3.25
C THR A 139 -0.94 8.54 -4.01
N LEU A 140 -0.96 8.48 -5.35
CA LEU A 140 -1.53 9.55 -6.19
C LEU A 140 -3.02 9.76 -5.90
N ASN A 141 -3.80 8.69 -5.73
CA ASN A 141 -5.20 8.77 -5.31
C ASN A 141 -5.36 9.55 -4.00
N ASN A 142 -4.58 9.19 -2.98
CA ASN A 142 -4.69 9.81 -1.66
C ASN A 142 -4.25 11.28 -1.68
N LEU A 143 -3.25 11.64 -2.49
CA LEU A 143 -2.84 13.02 -2.72
C LEU A 143 -3.93 13.82 -3.46
N ALA A 144 -4.57 13.23 -4.47
CA ALA A 144 -5.69 13.86 -5.16
C ALA A 144 -6.87 14.09 -4.22
N GLU A 145 -7.13 13.16 -3.30
CA GLU A 145 -8.20 13.29 -2.31
C GLU A 145 -7.87 14.36 -1.24
N LEU A 146 -6.59 14.51 -0.87
CA LEU A 146 -6.15 15.66 -0.08
C LEU A 146 -6.46 16.98 -0.81
N TYR A 147 -6.09 17.10 -2.09
CA TYR A 147 -6.41 18.29 -2.90
C TYR A 147 -7.91 18.53 -3.05
N HIS A 148 -8.71 17.47 -3.15
CA HIS A 148 -10.16 17.60 -3.16
C HIS A 148 -10.67 18.20 -1.83
N SER A 149 -10.20 17.70 -0.69
CA SER A 149 -10.60 18.18 0.63
C SER A 149 -10.15 19.61 0.93
N THR A 150 -9.06 20.06 0.31
CA THR A 150 -8.55 21.44 0.42
C THR A 150 -9.00 22.36 -0.73
N ASP A 151 -10.08 21.99 -1.44
CA ASP A 151 -10.72 22.76 -2.53
C ASP A 151 -9.82 23.06 -3.76
N ARG A 152 -8.72 22.32 -3.93
CA ARG A 152 -7.83 22.39 -5.10
C ARG A 152 -8.33 21.46 -6.21
N ILE A 153 -9.56 21.68 -6.69
CA ILE A 153 -10.28 20.77 -7.60
C ILE A 153 -9.54 20.51 -8.92
N HIS A 154 -8.90 21.54 -9.50
CA HIS A 154 -8.13 21.39 -10.74
C HIS A 154 -6.91 20.47 -10.56
N ASP A 155 -6.20 20.61 -9.44
CA ASP A 155 -5.07 19.74 -9.11
C ASP A 155 -5.55 18.32 -8.83
N ALA A 156 -6.59 18.15 -8.00
CA ALA A 156 -7.18 16.85 -7.70
C ALA A 156 -7.56 16.08 -8.98
N ARG A 157 -8.26 16.72 -9.91
CA ARG A 157 -8.67 16.12 -11.20
C ARG A 157 -7.47 15.70 -12.04
N ARG A 158 -6.41 16.51 -12.08
CA ARG A 158 -5.18 16.20 -12.82
C ARG A 158 -4.49 14.97 -12.23
N ILE A 159 -4.34 14.94 -10.91
CA ILE A 159 -3.66 13.84 -10.19
C ILE A 159 -4.48 12.55 -10.24
N TYR A 160 -5.81 12.57 -10.12
CA TYR A 160 -6.62 11.35 -10.29
C TYR A 160 -6.47 10.72 -11.67
N ARG A 161 -6.40 11.53 -12.74
CA ARG A 161 -6.15 11.01 -14.10
C ARG A 161 -4.75 10.42 -14.22
N GLU A 162 -3.77 10.97 -13.50
CA GLU A 162 -2.43 10.38 -13.42
C GLU A 162 -2.47 9.04 -12.68
N ALA A 163 -3.16 8.96 -11.54
CA ALA A 163 -3.35 7.71 -10.80
C ALA A 163 -3.99 6.61 -11.66
N LEU A 164 -5.00 6.95 -12.47
CA LEU A 164 -5.61 6.00 -13.41
C LEU A 164 -4.64 5.54 -14.49
N ARG A 165 -3.86 6.45 -15.09
CA ARG A 165 -2.84 6.08 -16.10
C ARG A 165 -1.79 5.15 -15.50
N GLU A 166 -1.32 5.47 -14.30
CA GLU A 166 -0.34 4.66 -13.58
C GLU A 166 -0.91 3.26 -13.30
N ARG A 167 -2.16 3.19 -12.83
CA ARG A 167 -2.86 1.93 -12.59
C ARG A 167 -3.07 1.13 -13.88
N SER A 168 -3.40 1.77 -15.01
CA SER A 168 -3.55 1.09 -16.30
C SER A 168 -2.26 0.46 -16.83
N ASN A 169 -1.10 0.99 -16.43
CA ASN A 169 0.21 0.47 -16.83
C ASN A 169 0.77 -0.60 -15.86
N SER A 170 0.02 -0.98 -14.83
CA SER A 170 0.41 -1.96 -13.80
C SER A 170 -0.21 -3.34 -14.05
N ILE A 171 0.16 -4.34 -13.24
CA ILE A 171 -0.45 -5.67 -13.33
C ILE A 171 -1.98 -5.60 -13.20
N PRO A 172 -2.76 -6.35 -14.01
CA PRO A 172 -4.16 -6.61 -13.72
C PRO A 172 -4.21 -7.37 -12.39
N GLU A 173 -4.65 -6.70 -11.34
CA GLU A 173 -4.66 -7.26 -10.00
C GLU A 173 -6.09 -7.59 -9.59
N ARG A 174 -6.24 -8.55 -8.68
CA ARG A 174 -7.50 -8.76 -7.98
C ARG A 174 -7.67 -7.61 -6.99
N GLY A 175 -8.35 -6.54 -7.41
CA GLY A 175 -8.63 -5.42 -6.51
C GLY A 175 -9.25 -4.21 -7.21
N ASP A 176 -10.16 -3.56 -6.48
CA ASP A 176 -11.05 -2.49 -6.93
C ASP A 176 -10.37 -1.10 -6.98
N VAL A 177 -9.02 -1.02 -6.92
CA VAL A 177 -8.28 0.25 -6.83
C VAL A 177 -8.59 1.20 -7.99
N ALA A 178 -8.64 0.68 -9.22
CA ALA A 178 -9.03 1.50 -10.39
C ALA A 178 -10.46 2.03 -10.25
N THR A 179 -11.37 1.21 -9.71
CA THR A 179 -12.76 1.58 -9.44
C THR A 179 -12.86 2.64 -8.35
N ILE A 180 -12.07 2.52 -7.28
CA ILE A 180 -12.00 3.52 -6.20
C ILE A 180 -11.47 4.84 -6.74
N ILE A 181 -10.38 4.83 -7.52
CA ILE A 181 -9.84 6.04 -8.14
C ILE A 181 -10.89 6.67 -9.07
N GLN A 182 -11.58 5.86 -9.86
CA GLN A 182 -12.62 6.34 -10.77
C GLN A 182 -13.81 6.93 -10.01
N ARG A 183 -14.21 6.32 -8.90
CA ARG A 183 -15.27 6.80 -8.00
C ARG A 183 -14.91 8.14 -7.38
N ASN A 184 -13.69 8.25 -6.85
CA ASN A 184 -13.16 9.49 -6.27
C ASN A 184 -13.03 10.61 -7.33
N LEU A 185 -12.65 10.27 -8.56
CA LEU A 185 -12.65 11.23 -9.67
C LEU A 185 -14.08 11.67 -10.04
N SER A 186 -15.06 10.76 -10.01
CA SER A 186 -16.46 11.08 -10.27
C SER A 186 -17.07 11.97 -9.20
N SER A 187 -16.71 11.80 -7.92
CA SER A 187 -17.22 12.66 -6.83
C SER A 187 -16.81 14.14 -6.99
N LEU A 188 -15.67 14.42 -7.63
CA LEU A 188 -15.30 15.79 -8.02
C LEU A 188 -16.32 16.45 -8.96
N SER A 189 -17.01 15.65 -9.79
CA SER A 189 -18.02 16.14 -10.73
C SER A 189 -19.39 16.31 -10.09
N GLU A 190 -19.73 15.54 -9.04
CA GLU A 190 -20.98 15.63 -8.30
C GLU A 190 -21.09 16.95 -7.50
N LYS A 191 -19.96 17.50 -7.03
CA LYS A 191 -19.89 18.87 -6.48
C LYS A 191 -20.33 19.94 -7.50
N THR A 192 -20.28 19.62 -8.80
CA THR A 192 -20.71 20.50 -9.91
C THR A 192 -22.03 20.10 -10.58
N VAL A 193 -22.54 18.88 -10.38
CA VAL A 193 -23.80 18.40 -10.99
C VAL A 193 -24.50 17.42 -10.03
N LYS A 194 -25.66 17.80 -9.50
CA LYS A 194 -26.61 16.85 -8.90
C LYS A 194 -27.19 15.96 -10.01
N GLN A 195 -26.86 14.68 -10.07
CA GLN A 195 -27.81 13.66 -10.53
C GLN A 195 -27.64 12.33 -9.79
N PRO A 196 -28.77 11.62 -9.56
CA PRO A 196 -28.83 10.37 -8.83
C PRO A 196 -28.54 9.20 -9.78
N ASP A 197 -27.86 8.20 -9.25
CA ASP A 197 -27.69 6.82 -9.74
C ASP A 197 -26.21 6.44 -9.82
N SER A 198 -25.60 6.26 -8.65
CA SER A 198 -24.34 5.52 -8.53
C SER A 198 -24.58 4.28 -7.68
N ILE A 199 -24.04 3.17 -8.18
CA ILE A 199 -24.20 1.81 -7.67
C ILE A 199 -23.81 1.77 -6.18
N VAL A 200 -24.80 1.58 -5.32
CA VAL A 200 -24.60 1.37 -3.87
C VAL A 200 -24.08 -0.05 -3.67
N LEU A 201 -22.76 -0.22 -3.66
CA LEU A 201 -22.13 -1.40 -3.07
C LEU A 201 -22.30 -1.31 -1.54
N SER A 202 -22.67 -2.42 -0.90
CA SER A 202 -22.95 -2.41 0.54
C SER A 202 -21.72 -2.01 1.35
N TYR A 203 -21.95 -1.40 2.52
CA TYR A 203 -20.91 -0.96 3.46
C TYR A 203 -19.90 -2.07 3.82
N ASP A 204 -20.33 -3.33 3.80
CA ASP A 204 -19.46 -4.48 4.07
C ASP A 204 -18.49 -4.79 2.92
N HIS A 205 -18.90 -4.56 1.66
CA HIS A 205 -17.99 -4.63 0.50
C HIS A 205 -16.95 -3.50 0.49
N LEU A 206 -17.30 -2.33 1.06
CA LEU A 206 -16.36 -1.21 1.20
C LEU A 206 -15.22 -1.54 2.17
N LYS A 207 -15.50 -2.22 3.28
CA LYS A 207 -14.46 -2.66 4.22
C LYS A 207 -13.51 -3.70 3.62
N GLU A 208 -14.05 -4.64 2.83
CA GLU A 208 -13.22 -5.64 2.15
C GLU A 208 -12.40 -5.07 0.99
N SER A 209 -12.89 -4.01 0.32
CA SER A 209 -12.19 -3.36 -0.80
C SER A 209 -11.14 -2.30 -0.38
N MET A 210 -11.22 -1.79 0.85
CA MET A 210 -10.19 -0.92 1.45
C MET A 210 -8.96 -1.67 1.93
N LEU A 211 -9.07 -3.00 2.04
CA LEU A 211 -7.98 -3.90 2.36
C LEU A 211 -7.50 -4.63 1.12
N PHE A 212 -6.19 -4.66 0.95
CA PHE A 212 -5.57 -5.45 -0.11
C PHE A 212 -5.52 -6.95 0.24
N ILE A 213 -5.65 -7.29 1.52
CA ILE A 213 -5.67 -8.67 2.02
C ILE A 213 -7.04 -8.93 2.66
N PRO A 214 -7.85 -9.87 2.14
CA PRO A 214 -9.00 -10.37 2.85
C PRO A 214 -8.60 -10.82 4.25
N LYS A 215 -9.35 -10.48 5.30
CA LYS A 215 -9.02 -10.77 6.71
C LYS A 215 -8.57 -12.24 6.96
N ALA A 216 -9.08 -13.18 6.18
CA ALA A 216 -8.69 -14.59 6.19
C ALA A 216 -7.24 -14.86 5.71
N GLU A 217 -6.77 -14.17 4.67
CA GLU A 217 -5.41 -14.28 4.16
C GLU A 217 -4.38 -13.64 5.12
N ARG A 218 -4.76 -12.55 5.82
CA ARG A 218 -3.95 -11.94 6.88
C ARG A 218 -3.70 -12.92 8.03
N ASN A 219 -4.75 -13.60 8.48
CA ASN A 219 -4.67 -14.60 9.54
C ASN A 219 -3.88 -15.84 9.10
N GLY A 220 -3.94 -16.25 7.83
CA GLY A 220 -3.11 -17.33 7.29
C GLY A 220 -1.63 -16.96 7.24
N TRP A 221 -1.31 -15.72 6.85
CA TRP A 221 0.06 -15.21 6.78
C TRP A 221 0.76 -15.12 8.15
N ILE A 222 0.00 -14.96 9.23
CA ILE A 222 0.53 -14.94 10.62
C ILE A 222 0.94 -16.34 11.11
N VAL A 223 0.31 -17.41 10.60
CA VAL A 223 0.55 -18.80 11.04
C VAL A 223 1.79 -19.41 10.36
N ASP A 224 2.06 -19.04 9.10
CA ASP A 224 3.16 -19.61 8.30
C ASP A 224 4.45 -18.77 8.32
N LYS A 225 4.61 -17.86 9.29
CA LYS A 225 5.70 -16.86 9.29
C LYS A 225 7.07 -17.51 9.08
N PRO A 226 7.76 -17.23 7.95
CA PRO A 226 9.16 -17.61 7.81
C PRO A 226 9.98 -16.88 8.89
N PRO A 227 11.10 -17.46 9.34
CA PRO A 227 11.93 -16.88 10.40
C PRO A 227 12.44 -15.47 10.06
N GLU A 228 12.50 -15.13 8.77
CA GLU A 228 12.96 -13.85 8.23
C GLU A 228 12.06 -13.40 7.08
N PHE A 229 11.94 -12.08 6.87
CA PHE A 229 11.24 -11.50 5.72
C PHE A 229 12.09 -11.69 4.46
N THR A 230 11.55 -12.32 3.41
CA THR A 230 12.19 -12.27 2.09
C THR A 230 11.94 -10.91 1.44
N ASP A 231 12.79 -10.52 0.50
CA ASP A 231 12.61 -9.27 -0.26
C ASP A 231 11.26 -9.24 -0.99
N GLU A 232 10.82 -10.35 -1.57
CA GLU A 232 9.50 -10.42 -2.18
C GLU A 232 8.41 -10.19 -1.14
N GLY A 233 8.54 -10.77 0.05
CA GLY A 233 7.66 -10.50 1.18
C GLY A 233 7.61 -9.01 1.50
N ARG A 234 8.76 -8.33 1.59
CA ARG A 234 8.85 -6.89 1.94
C ARG A 234 8.08 -6.04 0.95
N LEU A 235 8.28 -6.28 -0.34
CA LEU A 235 7.56 -5.59 -1.41
C LEU A 235 6.06 -5.89 -1.35
N MET A 236 5.66 -7.15 -1.18
CA MET A 236 4.24 -7.48 -1.06
C MET A 236 3.63 -6.77 0.13
N ALA A 237 4.24 -6.82 1.31
CA ALA A 237 3.72 -6.16 2.50
C ALA A 237 3.60 -4.63 2.31
N ALA A 238 4.53 -4.00 1.59
CA ALA A 238 4.44 -2.58 1.24
C ALA A 238 3.18 -2.25 0.43
N ILE A 239 2.87 -3.05 -0.61
CA ILE A 239 1.70 -2.86 -1.45
C ILE A 239 0.42 -3.20 -0.67
N LEU A 240 0.43 -4.33 0.03
CA LEU A 240 -0.74 -4.90 0.66
C LEU A 240 -1.22 -4.14 1.91
N LEU A 241 -0.28 -3.49 2.62
CA LEU A 241 -0.57 -2.75 3.86
C LEU A 241 -0.60 -1.24 3.66
N MET A 242 -0.43 -0.76 2.43
CA MET A 242 -0.69 0.63 2.09
C MET A 242 -2.19 0.90 2.16
N HIS A 243 -2.59 1.91 2.91
CA HIS A 243 -3.99 2.28 3.02
C HIS A 243 -4.43 3.21 1.89
N LEU A 244 -5.61 2.95 1.33
CA LEU A 244 -6.19 3.70 0.22
C LEU A 244 -7.48 4.38 0.70
N ILE A 245 -7.60 5.68 0.42
CA ILE A 245 -8.78 6.46 0.80
C ILE A 245 -9.82 6.41 -0.31
N ASP A 246 -11.03 5.99 0.06
CA ASP A 246 -12.25 6.24 -0.70
C ASP A 246 -12.93 7.51 -0.18
N HIS A 247 -13.28 8.42 -1.08
CA HIS A 247 -13.98 9.66 -0.78
C HIS A 247 -15.28 9.43 0.00
N THR A 248 -16.02 8.35 -0.30
CA THR A 248 -17.31 8.02 0.32
C THR A 248 -17.19 7.69 1.82
N TYR A 249 -16.02 7.19 2.24
CA TYR A 249 -15.78 6.83 3.63
C TYR A 249 -15.55 8.04 4.52
N LEU A 250 -14.91 9.07 3.99
CA LEU A 250 -14.64 10.30 4.75
C LEU A 250 -15.84 11.24 4.77
N SER A 251 -16.62 11.32 3.68
CA SER A 251 -17.83 12.15 3.64
C SER A 251 -18.94 11.64 4.55
N SER A 252 -18.96 10.34 4.85
CA SER A 252 -19.90 9.73 5.81
C SER A 252 -19.43 9.80 7.27
N SER A 253 -18.14 10.07 7.51
CA SER A 253 -17.53 9.99 8.85
C SER A 253 -17.38 11.34 9.58
N ASN A 254 -17.82 12.46 9.00
CA ASN A 254 -17.71 13.82 9.60
C ASN A 254 -16.31 14.12 10.18
N LEU A 255 -15.25 13.99 9.37
CA LEU A 255 -13.90 14.45 9.67
C LEU A 255 -13.60 15.80 9.00
#